data_AF-A0A2P6JKW7-F1
#
_entry.id   AF-A0A2P6JKW7-F1
#
_cell.length_a   1.000
_cell.length_b   1.000
_cell.length_c   1.000
_cell.angle_alpha   90.00
_cell.angle_beta   90.00
_cell.angle_gamma   90.00
#
_symmetry.space_group_name_H-M   'P 1'
#
loop_
_entity.id
_entity.type
_entity.pdbx_description
1 polymer ?
#
loop_
_entity_poly.entity_id
_entity_poly.type
_entity_poly.pdbx_seq_one_letter_code
_entity_poly.pdbx_strand_id
1 'polypeptide(L)'
;MSETASNRVDAVLLGELQGMACAPENARDVWRDLPLSAVNDLNWAKLLTTGIGEDMIWLNESMAENVSLLDFGTLHDYDVDDYLFQEEVNGREIEGYQKREYYALRFPRWARLIIDDKLHYATLSSLATHVTDQLEEQGQDMIQRLLPHEYVHGKNHGKQEKDGVLWDMQVDAGGLEQQLEELERQWFHYLQQRWTELSQSFTHDAPAVFMKDTSEHGEANYLFLFNNAVALERTRWRQFLSDCRQMEKTFSEVERHLEQAWKQAENWLQEAHQNILQNYDPRVTRLRKKRKIVIAPGAFDSLLRPDEDDQ
;
A
#
# COMPACT_ATOMS: atom_id res chain seq x y z
N MET A 1 -11.36 -4.85 -22.03
CA MET A 1 -12.77 -5.33 -22.17
C MET A 1 -13.68 -4.14 -21.87
N SER A 2 -14.80 -3.95 -22.58
CA SER A 2 -15.73 -2.85 -22.23
C SER A 2 -16.43 -3.13 -20.91
N GLU A 3 -16.84 -2.07 -20.20
CA GLU A 3 -17.58 -2.18 -18.95
C GLU A 3 -18.85 -3.04 -19.10
N THR A 4 -19.61 -2.84 -20.18
CA THR A 4 -20.80 -3.64 -20.49
C THR A 4 -20.48 -5.13 -20.64
N ALA A 5 -19.34 -5.47 -21.24
CA ALA A 5 -18.92 -6.85 -21.38
C ALA A 5 -18.47 -7.45 -20.03
N SER A 6 -17.73 -6.69 -19.22
CA SER A 6 -17.36 -7.10 -17.85
C SER A 6 -18.60 -7.38 -17.01
N ASN A 7 -19.57 -6.49 -17.02
CA ASN A 7 -20.82 -6.62 -16.25
C ASN A 7 -21.64 -7.85 -16.66
N ARG A 8 -21.59 -8.21 -17.95
CA ARG A 8 -22.22 -9.45 -18.43
C ARG A 8 -21.50 -10.70 -17.94
N VAL A 9 -20.17 -10.69 -17.92
CA VAL A 9 -19.38 -11.80 -17.34
C VAL A 9 -19.71 -11.93 -15.86
N ASP A 10 -19.72 -10.82 -15.13
CA ASP A 10 -20.01 -10.82 -13.69
C ASP A 10 -21.42 -11.38 -13.40
N ALA A 11 -22.45 -11.00 -14.17
CA ALA A 11 -23.80 -11.56 -14.03
C ALA A 11 -23.87 -13.07 -14.32
N VAL A 12 -23.11 -13.55 -15.31
CA VAL A 12 -23.04 -14.99 -15.62
C VAL A 12 -22.37 -15.74 -14.48
N LEU A 13 -21.25 -15.24 -13.95
CA LEU A 13 -20.56 -15.87 -12.84
C LEU A 13 -21.44 -15.92 -11.57
N LEU A 14 -22.15 -14.83 -11.27
CA LEU A 14 -23.12 -14.78 -10.17
C LEU A 14 -24.24 -15.83 -10.33
N GLY A 15 -24.80 -15.95 -11.53
CA GLY A 15 -25.85 -16.92 -11.82
C GLY A 15 -25.37 -18.36 -11.71
N GLU A 16 -24.23 -18.68 -12.32
CA GLU A 16 -23.73 -20.06 -12.45
C GLU A 16 -23.03 -20.57 -11.19
N LEU A 17 -22.26 -19.73 -10.49
CA LEU A 17 -21.48 -20.15 -9.31
C LEU A 17 -22.20 -19.89 -8.00
N GLN A 18 -23.07 -18.87 -7.95
CA GLN A 18 -23.76 -18.49 -6.71
C GLN A 18 -25.28 -18.67 -6.77
N GLY A 19 -25.84 -19.07 -7.92
CA GLY A 19 -27.29 -19.18 -8.10
C GLY A 19 -28.02 -17.83 -8.05
N MET A 20 -27.29 -16.72 -8.18
CA MET A 20 -27.82 -15.36 -8.05
C MET A 20 -28.06 -14.75 -9.43
N ALA A 21 -29.30 -14.83 -9.90
CA ALA A 21 -29.68 -14.17 -11.14
C ALA A 21 -29.78 -12.65 -10.94
N CYS A 22 -28.99 -11.88 -11.69
CA CYS A 22 -29.06 -10.42 -11.70
C CYS A 22 -28.97 -9.87 -13.13
N ALA A 23 -29.46 -8.65 -13.31
CA ALA A 23 -29.22 -7.91 -14.55
C ALA A 23 -27.74 -7.47 -14.63
N PRO A 24 -27.09 -7.47 -15.82
CA PRO A 24 -25.69 -7.07 -15.96
C PRO A 24 -25.37 -5.72 -15.32
N GLU A 25 -26.24 -4.73 -15.50
CA GLU A 25 -26.10 -3.39 -14.94
C GLU A 25 -25.98 -3.35 -13.40
N ASN A 26 -26.53 -4.35 -12.71
CA ASN A 26 -26.52 -4.44 -11.25
C ASN A 26 -25.49 -5.45 -10.72
N ALA A 27 -24.80 -6.18 -11.61
CA ALA A 27 -23.94 -7.30 -11.23
C ALA A 27 -22.83 -6.90 -10.26
N ARG A 28 -22.23 -5.70 -10.47
CA ARG A 28 -21.17 -5.20 -9.58
C ARG A 28 -21.67 -4.84 -8.18
N ASP A 29 -22.88 -4.30 -8.07
CA ASP A 29 -23.46 -3.99 -6.77
C ASP A 29 -23.76 -5.27 -6.00
N VAL A 30 -24.35 -6.27 -6.67
CA VAL A 30 -24.58 -7.59 -6.06
C VAL A 30 -23.24 -8.21 -5.63
N TRP A 31 -22.22 -8.17 -6.49
CA TRP A 31 -20.89 -8.70 -6.18
C TRP A 31 -20.26 -8.08 -4.94
N ARG A 32 -20.40 -6.76 -4.76
CA ARG A 32 -19.85 -6.02 -3.62
C ARG A 32 -20.45 -6.43 -2.29
N ASP A 33 -21.71 -6.86 -2.30
CA ASP A 33 -22.47 -7.18 -1.08
C ASP A 33 -22.37 -8.68 -0.71
N LEU A 34 -21.52 -9.45 -1.40
CA LEU A 34 -21.31 -10.87 -1.13
C LEU A 34 -20.37 -11.12 0.05
N PRO A 35 -20.56 -12.22 0.79
CA PRO A 35 -19.56 -12.68 1.76
C PRO A 35 -18.26 -13.07 1.06
N LEU A 36 -17.15 -12.96 1.78
CA LEU A 36 -15.79 -13.14 1.27
C LEU A 36 -15.58 -14.49 0.58
N SER A 37 -16.15 -15.58 1.12
CA SER A 37 -16.07 -16.91 0.53
C SER A 37 -16.64 -16.98 -0.89
N ALA A 38 -17.82 -16.39 -1.12
CA ALA A 38 -18.44 -16.31 -2.44
C ALA A 38 -17.65 -15.39 -3.38
N VAL A 39 -17.10 -14.28 -2.86
CA VAL A 39 -16.24 -13.38 -3.63
C VAL A 39 -14.97 -14.09 -4.11
N ASN A 40 -14.38 -14.96 -3.28
CA ASN A 40 -13.16 -15.69 -3.64
C ASN A 40 -13.40 -16.69 -4.78
N ASP A 41 -14.48 -17.47 -4.74
CA ASP A 41 -14.83 -18.40 -5.83
C ASP A 41 -15.06 -17.66 -7.16
N LEU A 42 -15.76 -16.54 -7.08
CA LEU A 42 -16.05 -15.70 -8.24
C LEU A 42 -14.77 -15.03 -8.79
N ASN A 43 -13.90 -14.52 -7.92
CA ASN A 43 -12.62 -13.93 -8.32
C ASN A 43 -11.71 -14.98 -8.95
N TRP A 44 -11.65 -16.20 -8.39
CA TRP A 44 -10.92 -17.33 -8.96
C TRP A 44 -11.40 -17.62 -10.39
N ALA A 45 -12.72 -17.75 -10.59
CA ALA A 45 -13.29 -18.03 -11.91
C ALA A 45 -13.05 -16.89 -12.90
N LYS A 46 -13.12 -15.62 -12.44
CA LYS A 46 -12.89 -14.44 -13.26
C LYS A 46 -11.47 -14.42 -13.85
N LEU A 47 -10.47 -14.83 -13.07
CA LEU A 47 -9.08 -14.92 -13.53
C LEU A 47 -8.90 -15.82 -14.75
N LEU A 48 -9.75 -16.84 -14.96
CA LEU A 48 -9.68 -17.68 -16.16
C LEU A 48 -9.92 -16.92 -17.47
N THR A 49 -10.53 -15.73 -17.40
CA THR A 49 -10.84 -14.91 -18.57
C THR A 49 -10.11 -13.57 -18.59
N THR A 50 -9.67 -13.08 -17.43
CA THR A 50 -9.00 -11.78 -17.30
C THR A 50 -7.53 -11.88 -16.91
N GLY A 51 -7.14 -12.96 -16.23
CA GLY A 51 -5.77 -13.21 -15.80
C GLY A 51 -4.82 -13.43 -16.97
N ILE A 52 -3.54 -13.19 -16.72
CA ILE A 52 -2.48 -13.25 -17.72
C ILE A 52 -1.50 -14.36 -17.35
N GLY A 53 -1.05 -15.11 -18.37
CA GLY A 53 0.04 -16.06 -18.19
C GLY A 53 -0.37 -17.38 -17.56
N GLU A 54 0.66 -18.12 -17.13
CA GLU A 54 0.52 -19.46 -16.55
C GLU A 54 -0.18 -19.44 -15.19
N ASP A 55 0.04 -18.39 -14.40
CA ASP A 55 -0.52 -18.19 -13.05
C ASP A 55 -1.75 -17.26 -13.03
N MET A 56 -2.29 -16.90 -14.20
CA MET A 56 -3.48 -16.05 -14.35
C MET A 56 -3.40 -14.73 -13.56
N ILE A 57 -2.23 -14.11 -13.50
CA ILE A 57 -2.02 -12.88 -12.74
C ILE A 57 -2.86 -11.72 -13.27
N TRP A 58 -3.40 -10.93 -12.35
CA TRP A 58 -4.15 -9.71 -12.59
C TRP A 58 -3.71 -8.64 -11.60
N LEU A 59 -3.41 -7.42 -12.08
CA LEU A 59 -3.18 -6.27 -11.20
C LEU A 59 -4.50 -5.57 -10.87
N ASN A 60 -4.70 -5.30 -9.59
CA ASN A 60 -5.83 -4.54 -9.05
C ASN A 60 -5.61 -3.02 -9.12
N GLU A 61 -4.83 -2.58 -10.11
CA GLU A 61 -4.41 -1.20 -10.28
C GLU A 61 -5.22 -0.51 -11.38
N SER A 62 -5.36 0.81 -11.26
CA SER A 62 -5.92 1.62 -12.34
C SER A 62 -4.90 1.74 -13.47
N MET A 63 -5.35 1.61 -14.71
CA MET A 63 -4.52 1.81 -15.91
C MET A 63 -5.10 2.92 -16.78
N ALA A 64 -4.24 3.53 -17.60
CA ALA A 64 -4.67 4.52 -18.57
C ALA A 64 -5.68 3.92 -19.56
N GLU A 65 -6.49 4.79 -20.17
CA GLU A 65 -7.49 4.36 -21.14
C GLU A 65 -6.82 3.62 -22.31
N ASN A 66 -7.35 2.44 -22.65
CA ASN A 66 -6.83 1.53 -23.69
C ASN A 66 -5.43 0.94 -23.41
N VAL A 67 -4.93 1.03 -22.18
CA VAL A 67 -3.72 0.32 -21.73
C VAL A 67 -4.12 -0.88 -20.88
N SER A 68 -3.38 -1.96 -21.03
CA SER A 68 -3.52 -3.20 -20.26
C SER A 68 -2.15 -3.77 -19.90
N LEU A 69 -2.12 -4.69 -18.95
CA LEU A 69 -0.91 -5.46 -18.63
C LEU A 69 -0.29 -6.18 -19.84
N LEU A 70 -1.07 -6.47 -20.88
CA LEU A 70 -0.58 -7.11 -22.09
C LEU A 70 0.30 -6.20 -22.95
N ASP A 71 0.29 -4.89 -22.70
CA ASP A 71 1.14 -3.90 -23.37
C ASP A 71 2.55 -3.86 -22.79
N PHE A 72 2.77 -4.51 -21.63
CA PHE A 72 4.05 -4.60 -20.94
C PHE A 72 4.64 -6.01 -21.08
N GLY A 73 5.93 -6.11 -21.39
CA GLY A 73 6.61 -7.41 -21.48
C GLY A 73 6.96 -7.98 -20.10
N THR A 74 7.32 -7.08 -19.19
CA THR A 74 7.84 -7.39 -17.86
C THR A 74 7.18 -6.51 -16.80
N LEU A 75 7.34 -6.89 -15.53
CA LEU A 75 6.94 -6.07 -14.40
C LEU A 75 7.70 -4.73 -14.39
N HIS A 76 8.96 -4.73 -14.86
CA HIS A 76 9.76 -3.51 -14.99
C HIS A 76 9.15 -2.53 -16.00
N ASP A 77 8.70 -2.99 -17.17
CA ASP A 77 8.12 -2.10 -18.19
C ASP A 77 6.90 -1.36 -17.65
N TYR A 78 6.06 -2.05 -16.88
CA TYR A 78 4.91 -1.46 -16.18
C TYR A 78 5.35 -0.47 -15.09
N ASP A 79 6.29 -0.84 -14.23
CA ASP A 79 6.73 0.00 -13.11
C ASP A 79 7.45 1.28 -13.59
N VAL A 80 8.22 1.19 -14.68
CA VAL A 80 8.86 2.36 -15.32
C VAL A 80 7.83 3.28 -15.96
N ASP A 81 6.80 2.75 -16.63
CA ASP A 81 5.74 3.56 -17.21
C ASP A 81 5.00 4.37 -16.13
N ASP A 82 4.63 3.72 -15.02
CA ASP A 82 4.00 4.41 -13.89
C ASP A 82 4.95 5.44 -13.24
N TYR A 83 6.22 5.09 -13.04
CA TYR A 83 7.23 6.03 -12.55
C TYR A 83 7.34 7.28 -13.44
N LEU A 84 7.44 7.10 -14.77
CA LEU A 84 7.56 8.21 -15.70
C LEU A 84 6.31 9.11 -15.68
N PHE A 85 5.12 8.50 -15.63
CA PHE A 85 3.87 9.23 -15.47
C PHE A 85 3.86 10.07 -14.18
N GLN A 86 4.25 9.48 -13.05
CA GLN A 86 4.31 10.18 -11.77
C GLN A 86 5.31 11.33 -11.78
N GLU A 87 6.52 11.14 -12.33
CA GLU A 87 7.52 12.21 -12.42
C GLU A 87 7.05 13.35 -13.33
N GLU A 88 6.34 13.06 -14.42
CA GLU A 88 5.74 14.09 -15.28
C GLU A 88 4.67 14.89 -14.54
N VAL A 89 3.73 14.21 -13.88
CA VAL A 89 2.67 14.87 -13.09
C VAL A 89 3.26 15.71 -11.98
N ASN A 90 4.20 15.17 -11.19
CA ASN A 90 4.85 15.90 -10.11
C ASN A 90 5.61 17.12 -10.63
N GLY A 91 6.31 17.01 -11.76
CA GLY A 91 7.02 18.13 -12.38
C GLY A 91 6.11 19.25 -12.85
N ARG A 92 4.84 18.96 -13.17
CA ARG A 92 3.82 19.96 -13.54
C ARG A 92 3.14 20.59 -12.32
N GLU A 93 2.79 19.76 -11.33
CA GLU A 93 1.90 20.15 -10.23
C GLU A 93 2.63 20.71 -9.00
N ILE A 94 3.91 20.38 -8.82
CA ILE A 94 4.68 20.73 -7.62
C ILE A 94 5.77 21.74 -7.97
N GLU A 95 5.59 22.98 -7.52
CA GLU A 95 6.59 24.04 -7.69
C GLU A 95 7.93 23.67 -7.03
N GLY A 96 9.02 23.78 -7.78
CA GLY A 96 10.36 23.44 -7.30
C GLY A 96 10.63 21.94 -7.17
N TYR A 97 9.78 21.08 -7.76
CA TYR A 97 9.97 19.64 -7.76
C TYR A 97 11.31 19.23 -8.37
N GLN A 98 12.00 18.30 -7.69
CA GLN A 98 13.22 17.68 -8.19
C GLN A 98 12.92 16.25 -8.59
N LYS A 99 13.24 15.93 -9.85
CA LYS A 99 13.08 14.58 -10.39
C LYS A 99 13.86 13.59 -9.55
N ARG A 100 13.24 12.48 -9.19
CA ARG A 100 13.87 11.40 -8.41
C ARG A 100 14.46 10.36 -9.35
N GLU A 101 15.49 9.66 -8.89
CA GLU A 101 15.99 8.49 -9.60
C GLU A 101 14.98 7.34 -9.53
N TYR A 102 14.99 6.49 -10.55
CA TYR A 102 14.15 5.29 -10.59
C TYR A 102 14.75 4.20 -9.70
N TYR A 103 13.89 3.60 -8.88
CA TYR A 103 14.13 2.38 -8.13
C TYR A 103 12.89 1.49 -8.21
N ALA A 104 13.09 0.18 -8.15
CA ALA A 104 12.05 -0.82 -8.26
C ALA A 104 10.89 -0.56 -7.29
N LEU A 105 9.64 -0.65 -7.77
CA LEU A 105 8.41 -0.72 -6.98
C LEU A 105 8.42 0.18 -5.75
N ARG A 106 8.53 1.50 -5.99
CA ARG A 106 8.47 2.48 -4.91
C ARG A 106 7.16 2.40 -4.12
N PHE A 107 6.06 2.17 -4.82
CA PHE A 107 4.75 1.97 -4.23
C PHE A 107 4.32 0.51 -4.42
N PRO A 108 3.79 -0.15 -3.38
CA PRO A 108 3.28 -1.52 -3.50
C PRO A 108 2.15 -1.59 -4.52
N ARG A 109 2.02 -2.75 -5.18
CA ARG A 109 0.92 -3.08 -6.09
C ARG A 109 0.12 -4.23 -5.55
N TRP A 110 -1.19 -4.18 -5.77
CA TRP A 110 -2.08 -5.28 -5.43
C TRP A 110 -2.36 -6.13 -6.66
N ALA A 111 -2.33 -7.44 -6.46
CA ALA A 111 -2.54 -8.42 -7.50
C ALA A 111 -3.42 -9.57 -7.02
N ARG A 112 -3.93 -10.33 -7.98
CA ARG A 112 -4.56 -11.63 -7.79
C ARG A 112 -3.92 -12.62 -8.75
N LEU A 113 -3.68 -13.83 -8.29
CA LEU A 113 -3.12 -14.89 -9.11
C LEU A 113 -3.53 -16.27 -8.58
N ILE A 114 -3.31 -17.31 -9.39
CA ILE A 114 -3.55 -18.69 -9.02
C ILE A 114 -2.22 -19.35 -8.68
N ILE A 115 -2.09 -19.83 -7.44
CA ILE A 115 -0.95 -20.60 -6.94
C ILE A 115 -1.50 -21.93 -6.44
N ASP A 116 -0.98 -23.03 -6.97
CA ASP A 116 -1.40 -24.39 -6.62
C ASP A 116 -2.94 -24.57 -6.68
N ASP A 117 -3.52 -24.13 -7.79
CA ASP A 117 -4.96 -24.12 -8.10
C ASP A 117 -5.85 -23.28 -7.19
N LYS A 118 -5.25 -22.47 -6.30
CA LYS A 118 -5.97 -21.58 -5.37
C LYS A 118 -5.78 -20.11 -5.72
N LEU A 119 -6.85 -19.33 -5.60
CA LEU A 119 -6.79 -17.87 -5.67
C LEU A 119 -5.94 -17.37 -4.50
N HIS A 120 -4.98 -16.50 -4.80
CA HIS A 120 -4.28 -15.70 -3.82
C HIS A 120 -4.43 -14.23 -4.16
N TYR A 121 -4.64 -13.40 -3.15
CA TYR A 121 -4.34 -11.98 -3.23
C TYR A 121 -2.84 -11.80 -2.98
N ALA A 122 -2.23 -10.82 -3.63
CA ALA A 122 -0.80 -10.61 -3.52
C ALA A 122 -0.44 -9.14 -3.43
N THR A 123 0.57 -8.87 -2.62
CA THR A 123 1.25 -7.57 -2.57
C THR A 123 2.60 -7.71 -3.27
N LEU A 124 2.82 -6.91 -4.31
CA LEU A 124 4.09 -6.78 -5.00
C LEU A 124 4.75 -5.51 -4.50
N SER A 125 5.92 -5.61 -3.85
CA SER A 125 6.63 -4.45 -3.31
C SER A 125 8.12 -4.57 -3.52
N SER A 126 8.85 -3.48 -3.33
CA SER A 126 10.30 -3.55 -3.22
C SER A 126 10.73 -3.96 -1.81
N LEU A 127 11.89 -4.59 -1.70
CA LEU A 127 12.51 -4.87 -0.41
C LEU A 127 12.75 -3.58 0.39
N ALA A 128 13.13 -2.49 -0.28
CA ALA A 128 13.36 -1.19 0.36
C ALA A 128 12.07 -0.61 0.95
N THR A 129 10.97 -0.62 0.18
CA THR A 129 9.65 -0.18 0.65
C THR A 129 9.18 -1.02 1.82
N HIS A 130 9.24 -2.35 1.72
CA HIS A 130 8.84 -3.23 2.82
C HIS A 130 9.63 -2.97 4.11
N VAL A 131 10.95 -2.80 4.00
CA VAL A 131 11.77 -2.46 5.18
C VAL A 131 11.33 -1.12 5.77
N THR A 132 11.11 -0.09 4.96
CA THR A 132 10.72 1.23 5.49
C THR A 132 9.30 1.28 6.05
N ASP A 133 8.36 0.52 5.49
CA ASP A 133 6.99 0.43 6.02
C ASP A 133 7.00 -0.22 7.41
N GLN A 134 7.80 -1.28 7.58
CA GLN A 134 7.98 -1.93 8.89
C GLN A 134 8.71 -1.03 9.90
N LEU A 135 9.68 -0.23 9.44
CA LEU A 135 10.28 0.80 10.29
C LEU A 135 9.24 1.84 10.72
N GLU A 136 8.38 2.30 9.80
CA GLU A 136 7.35 3.29 10.10
C GLU A 136 6.43 2.82 11.23
N GLU A 137 5.90 1.60 11.12
CA GLU A 137 5.03 0.98 12.12
C GLU A 137 5.73 0.88 13.49
N GLN A 138 6.93 0.28 13.55
CA GLN A 138 7.69 0.16 14.81
C GLN A 138 8.12 1.52 15.35
N GLY A 139 8.38 2.48 14.46
CA GLY A 139 8.74 3.85 14.77
C GLY A 139 7.59 4.60 15.45
N GLN A 140 6.36 4.40 14.99
CA GLN A 140 5.16 4.95 15.65
C GLN A 140 5.03 4.45 17.09
N ASP A 141 5.20 3.14 17.32
CA ASP A 141 5.19 2.56 18.67
C ASP A 141 6.30 3.12 19.56
N MET A 142 7.47 3.38 18.99
CA MET A 142 8.59 3.98 19.72
C MET A 142 8.33 5.45 20.04
N ILE A 143 7.79 6.22 19.10
CA ILE A 143 7.41 7.62 19.31
C ILE A 143 6.34 7.71 20.41
N GLN A 144 5.32 6.85 20.38
CA GLN A 144 4.30 6.76 21.43
C GLN A 144 4.92 6.47 22.81
N ARG A 145 5.95 5.62 22.88
CA ARG A 145 6.68 5.33 24.14
C ARG A 145 7.54 6.50 24.62
N LEU A 146 8.19 7.21 23.70
CA LEU A 146 9.07 8.34 24.01
C LEU A 146 8.28 9.59 24.41
N LEU A 147 7.19 9.87 23.70
CA LEU A 147 6.28 10.99 23.89
C LEU A 147 4.84 10.47 23.88
N PRO A 148 4.33 10.00 25.03
CA PRO A 148 2.95 9.55 25.14
C PRO A 148 1.98 10.65 24.73
N HIS A 149 1.08 10.32 23.81
CA HIS A 149 0.09 11.24 23.29
C HIS A 149 -1.21 10.52 22.93
N GLU A 150 -2.29 11.28 22.79
CA GLU A 150 -3.59 10.78 22.36
C GLU A 150 -4.32 11.80 21.48
N TYR A 151 -5.26 11.31 20.67
CA TYR A 151 -6.16 12.16 19.92
C TYR A 151 -7.38 12.52 20.76
N VAL A 152 -7.59 13.81 20.99
CA VAL A 152 -8.73 14.36 21.74
C VAL A 152 -9.61 15.25 20.86
N HIS A 153 -10.88 15.40 21.25
CA HIS A 153 -11.79 16.31 20.56
C HIS A 153 -11.40 17.77 20.81
N GLY A 154 -11.19 18.50 19.72
CA GLY A 154 -11.05 19.95 19.75
C GLY A 154 -12.37 20.66 20.03
N LYS A 155 -12.28 21.96 20.33
CA LYS A 155 -13.43 22.80 20.74
C LYS A 155 -14.54 22.90 19.70
N ASN A 156 -14.24 22.59 18.44
CA ASN A 156 -15.19 22.65 17.34
C ASN A 156 -15.61 21.27 16.82
N HIS A 157 -15.17 20.19 17.48
CA HIS A 157 -15.53 18.85 17.06
C HIS A 157 -17.06 18.67 17.13
N GLY A 158 -17.65 18.04 16.11
CA GLY A 158 -19.09 17.81 16.06
C GLY A 158 -19.92 19.02 15.60
N LYS A 159 -19.31 20.18 15.34
CA LYS A 159 -20.06 21.35 14.84
C LYS A 159 -20.53 21.13 13.41
N GLN A 160 -21.78 21.51 13.15
CA GLN A 160 -22.38 21.43 11.82
C GLN A 160 -21.74 22.45 10.87
N GLU A 161 -21.43 21.99 9.67
CA GLU A 161 -20.90 22.76 8.55
C GLU A 161 -21.74 22.49 7.31
N LYS A 162 -21.60 23.35 6.29
CA LYS A 162 -22.48 23.34 5.11
C LYS A 162 -22.67 21.96 4.48
N ASP A 163 -21.61 21.15 4.46
CA ASP A 163 -21.56 19.86 3.75
C ASP A 163 -21.23 18.68 4.70
N GLY A 164 -21.43 18.84 6.02
CA GLY A 164 -21.14 17.78 6.97
C GLY A 164 -20.82 18.24 8.39
N VAL A 165 -20.10 17.40 9.14
CA VAL A 165 -19.71 17.67 10.52
C VAL A 165 -18.22 17.94 10.60
N LEU A 166 -17.83 18.96 11.36
CA LEU A 166 -16.43 19.31 11.58
C LEU A 166 -15.73 18.26 12.45
N TRP A 167 -14.70 17.63 11.88
CA TRP A 167 -13.82 16.68 12.55
C TRP A 167 -12.57 17.40 13.06
N ASP A 168 -12.72 18.07 14.20
CA ASP A 168 -11.64 18.76 14.91
C ASP A 168 -11.01 17.78 15.90
N MET A 169 -10.08 16.95 15.45
CA MET A 169 -9.23 16.14 16.33
C MET A 169 -7.91 16.88 16.58
N GLN A 170 -7.46 16.85 17.82
CA GLN A 170 -6.23 17.48 18.28
C GLN A 170 -5.38 16.44 18.99
N VAL A 171 -4.06 16.62 18.97
CA VAL A 171 -3.16 15.77 19.73
C VAL A 171 -2.96 16.42 21.10
N ASP A 172 -3.14 15.65 22.17
CA ASP A 172 -2.70 15.98 23.52
C ASP A 172 -1.44 15.17 23.82
N ALA A 173 -0.32 15.86 24.03
CA ALA A 173 0.96 15.27 24.39
C ALA A 173 1.48 15.85 25.71
N GLY A 174 0.58 16.28 26.60
CA GLY A 174 0.94 16.82 27.92
C GLY A 174 1.75 18.11 27.85
N GLY A 175 1.53 18.95 26.84
CA GLY A 175 2.29 20.18 26.61
C GLY A 175 3.55 20.00 25.74
N LEU A 176 3.76 18.81 25.16
CA LEU A 176 4.88 18.50 24.25
C LEU A 176 4.42 18.34 22.79
N GLU A 177 3.26 18.90 22.41
CA GLU A 177 2.66 18.69 21.09
C GLU A 177 3.58 19.18 19.96
N GLN A 178 4.32 20.26 20.20
CA GLN A 178 5.25 20.82 19.22
C GLN A 178 6.53 19.98 19.06
N GLN A 179 6.97 19.34 20.14
CA GLN A 179 8.10 18.42 20.14
C GLN A 179 7.73 17.10 19.45
N LEU A 180 6.52 16.61 19.68
CA LEU A 180 5.97 15.45 18.96
C LEU A 180 5.89 15.74 17.45
N GLU A 181 5.29 16.86 17.05
CA GLU A 181 5.21 17.27 15.64
C GLU A 181 6.60 17.40 15.00
N GLU A 182 7.59 17.88 15.75
CA GLU A 182 8.99 17.93 15.32
C GLU A 182 9.59 16.53 15.12
N LEU A 183 9.40 15.64 16.09
CA LEU A 183 9.94 14.27 16.06
C LEU A 183 9.34 13.47 14.91
N GLU A 184 8.01 13.48 14.75
CA GLU A 184 7.31 12.81 13.64
C GLU A 184 7.79 13.34 12.29
N ARG A 185 8.02 14.65 12.18
CA ARG A 185 8.53 15.23 10.94
C ARG A 185 9.96 14.78 10.64
N GLN A 186 10.85 14.81 11.63
CA GLN A 186 12.21 14.33 11.43
C GLN A 186 12.21 12.83 11.11
N TRP A 187 11.35 12.05 11.74
CA TRP A 187 11.16 10.63 11.47
C TRP A 187 10.71 10.36 10.02
N PHE A 188 9.71 11.11 9.54
CA PHE A 188 9.29 11.04 8.13
C PHE A 188 10.46 11.31 7.18
N HIS A 189 11.27 12.34 7.44
CA HIS A 189 12.45 12.63 6.62
C HIS A 189 13.51 11.53 6.69
N TYR A 190 13.74 10.97 7.88
CA TYR A 190 14.63 9.83 8.05
C TYR A 190 14.17 8.64 7.21
N LEU A 191 12.89 8.28 7.25
CA LEU A 191 12.33 7.18 6.45
C LEU A 191 12.52 7.39 4.94
N GLN A 192 12.27 8.60 4.44
CA GLN A 192 12.49 8.92 3.01
C GLN A 192 13.96 8.79 2.60
N GLN A 193 14.89 9.24 3.46
CA GLN A 193 16.32 9.07 3.22
C GLN A 193 16.71 7.59 3.25
N ARG A 194 16.24 6.83 4.25
CA ARG A 194 16.53 5.40 4.38
C ARG A 194 16.01 4.59 3.22
N TRP A 195 14.80 4.89 2.73
CA TRP A 195 14.26 4.26 1.53
C TRP A 195 15.20 4.44 0.33
N THR A 196 15.73 5.65 0.13
CA THR A 196 16.66 5.97 -0.96
C THR A 196 17.99 5.22 -0.80
N GLU A 197 18.58 5.24 0.40
CA GLU A 197 19.85 4.55 0.70
C GLU A 197 19.73 3.02 0.49
N LEU A 198 18.64 2.42 0.98
CA LEU A 198 18.36 1.00 0.80
C LEU A 198 18.21 0.67 -0.68
N SER A 199 17.37 1.42 -1.39
CA SER A 199 17.12 1.22 -2.82
C SER A 199 18.42 1.31 -3.63
N GLN A 200 19.27 2.30 -3.35
CA GLN A 200 20.60 2.44 -3.95
C GLN A 200 21.50 1.25 -3.66
N SER A 201 21.57 0.81 -2.40
CA SER A 201 22.45 -0.30 -2.03
C SER A 201 22.07 -1.59 -2.74
N PHE A 202 20.77 -1.93 -2.82
CA PHE A 202 20.28 -3.14 -3.48
C PHE A 202 20.49 -3.18 -4.99
N THR A 203 20.78 -2.05 -5.65
CA THR A 203 21.16 -2.06 -7.08
C THR A 203 22.46 -2.81 -7.36
N HIS A 204 23.31 -3.00 -6.33
CA HIS A 204 24.58 -3.71 -6.44
C HIS A 204 24.44 -5.21 -6.19
N ASP A 205 23.29 -5.65 -5.67
CA ASP A 205 23.03 -7.05 -5.34
C ASP A 205 22.57 -7.83 -6.58
N ALA A 206 22.78 -9.15 -6.55
CA ALA A 206 22.15 -10.03 -7.54
C ALA A 206 20.61 -9.92 -7.45
N PRO A 207 19.89 -9.99 -8.57
CA PRO A 207 18.42 -9.90 -8.56
C PRO A 207 17.83 -11.04 -7.74
N ALA A 208 16.91 -10.70 -6.86
CA ALA A 208 16.28 -11.62 -5.92
C ALA A 208 14.80 -11.27 -5.73
N VAL A 209 14.01 -12.31 -5.47
CA VAL A 209 12.61 -12.20 -5.03
C VAL A 209 12.48 -12.93 -3.70
N PHE A 210 11.85 -12.29 -2.72
CA PHE A 210 11.50 -12.93 -1.44
C PHE A 210 10.00 -13.13 -1.40
N MET A 211 9.61 -14.36 -1.10
CA MET A 211 8.24 -14.84 -1.19
C MET A 211 7.79 -15.29 0.20
N LYS A 212 6.63 -14.80 0.66
CA LYS A 212 6.06 -15.19 1.96
C LYS A 212 4.55 -15.35 1.85
N ASP A 213 4.06 -16.50 2.29
CA ASP A 213 2.64 -16.72 2.56
C ASP A 213 2.25 -15.87 3.79
N THR A 214 1.30 -14.97 3.60
CA THR A 214 0.76 -14.09 4.64
C THR A 214 -0.74 -14.32 4.83
N SER A 215 -1.21 -15.53 4.50
CA SER A 215 -2.61 -15.90 4.60
C SER A 215 -3.10 -15.85 6.05
N GLU A 216 -4.19 -15.15 6.28
CA GLU A 216 -4.82 -14.98 7.59
C GLU A 216 -6.35 -15.08 7.44
N HIS A 217 -7.03 -15.57 8.48
CA HIS A 217 -8.50 -15.55 8.59
C HIS A 217 -9.29 -16.08 7.38
N GLY A 218 -8.74 -17.07 6.66
CA GLY A 218 -9.40 -17.68 5.49
C GLY A 218 -9.14 -16.95 4.16
N GLU A 219 -8.38 -15.86 4.18
CA GLU A 219 -7.88 -15.20 2.98
C GLU A 219 -6.49 -15.70 2.62
N ALA A 220 -6.35 -16.23 1.41
CA ALA A 220 -5.07 -16.64 0.87
C ALA A 220 -4.30 -15.40 0.36
N ASN A 221 -3.20 -15.05 1.03
CA ASN A 221 -2.42 -13.87 0.76
C ASN A 221 -0.94 -14.21 0.55
N TYR A 222 -0.29 -13.50 -0.37
CA TYR A 222 1.12 -13.70 -0.68
C TYR A 222 1.88 -12.38 -0.82
N LEU A 223 3.05 -12.29 -0.21
CA LEU A 223 3.95 -11.16 -0.34
C LEU A 223 5.10 -11.50 -1.29
N PHE A 224 5.32 -10.64 -2.28
CA PHE A 224 6.46 -10.70 -3.20
C PHE A 224 7.32 -9.44 -3.02
N LEU A 225 8.56 -9.62 -2.58
CA LEU A 225 9.52 -8.52 -2.40
C LEU A 225 10.64 -8.62 -3.43
N PHE A 226 10.76 -7.59 -4.26
CA PHE A 226 11.80 -7.48 -5.28
C PHE A 226 12.92 -6.58 -4.77
N ASN A 227 14.18 -7.02 -4.83
CA ASN A 227 15.27 -6.20 -4.30
C ASN A 227 15.69 -5.06 -5.24
N ASN A 228 15.61 -5.23 -6.56
CA ASN A 228 16.07 -4.24 -7.53
C ASN A 228 15.38 -4.34 -8.89
N ALA A 229 15.65 -3.36 -9.76
CA ALA A 229 15.05 -3.25 -11.09
C ALA A 229 15.33 -4.47 -11.98
N VAL A 230 16.51 -5.07 -11.86
CA VAL A 230 16.89 -6.26 -12.64
C VAL A 230 16.01 -7.47 -12.28
N ALA A 231 15.54 -7.58 -11.04
CA ALA A 231 14.55 -8.59 -10.67
C ALA A 231 13.21 -8.35 -11.37
N LEU A 232 12.78 -7.09 -11.50
CA LEU A 232 11.56 -6.75 -12.24
C LEU A 232 11.70 -7.01 -13.75
N GLU A 233 12.86 -6.70 -14.34
CA GLU A 233 13.16 -6.95 -15.76
C GLU A 233 13.10 -8.43 -16.12
N ARG A 234 13.47 -9.29 -15.17
CA ARG A 234 13.43 -10.75 -15.34
C ARG A 234 12.07 -11.36 -15.10
N THR A 235 11.11 -10.59 -14.58
CA THR A 235 9.77 -11.07 -14.22
C THR A 235 8.78 -10.75 -15.33
N ARG A 236 8.49 -11.73 -16.19
CA ARG A 236 7.53 -11.56 -17.29
C ARG A 236 6.12 -11.84 -16.80
N TRP A 237 5.15 -11.00 -17.17
CA TRP A 237 3.74 -11.21 -16.78
C TRP A 237 3.19 -12.59 -17.15
N ARG A 238 3.63 -13.14 -18.29
CA ARG A 238 3.15 -14.45 -18.76
C ARG A 238 3.71 -15.63 -17.97
N GLN A 239 4.83 -15.44 -17.27
CA GLN A 239 5.56 -16.48 -16.54
C GLN A 239 5.89 -16.01 -15.12
N PHE A 240 5.04 -15.16 -14.56
CA PHE A 240 5.33 -14.34 -13.38
C PHE A 240 5.83 -15.20 -12.22
N LEU A 241 5.07 -16.24 -11.85
CA LEU A 241 5.44 -17.08 -10.72
C LEU A 241 6.69 -17.92 -10.98
N SER A 242 6.86 -18.41 -12.22
CA SER A 242 8.04 -19.19 -12.63
C SER A 242 9.32 -18.37 -12.62
N ASP A 243 9.26 -17.13 -13.12
CA ASP A 243 10.39 -16.20 -13.13
C ASP A 243 10.76 -15.76 -11.70
N CYS A 244 9.77 -15.48 -10.84
CA CYS A 244 10.00 -15.21 -9.41
C CYS A 244 10.71 -16.38 -8.71
N ARG A 245 10.25 -17.61 -8.90
CA ARG A 245 10.85 -18.83 -8.31
C ARG A 245 12.30 -19.05 -8.75
N GLN A 246 12.69 -18.63 -9.95
CA GLN A 246 14.08 -18.73 -10.41
C GLN A 246 15.04 -17.78 -9.68
N MET A 247 14.52 -16.71 -9.08
CA MET A 247 15.26 -15.70 -8.34
C MET A 247 15.00 -15.76 -6.84
N GLU A 248 14.30 -16.80 -6.37
CA GLU A 248 13.82 -16.88 -5.00
C GLU A 248 14.98 -16.97 -3.99
N LYS A 249 14.87 -16.17 -2.94
CA LYS A 249 15.75 -16.18 -1.76
C LYS A 249 14.95 -16.41 -0.50
N THR A 250 15.64 -16.86 0.55
CA THR A 250 14.99 -17.18 1.83
C THR A 250 14.52 -15.92 2.53
N PHE A 251 13.28 -15.93 3.04
CA PHE A 251 12.71 -14.77 3.73
C PHE A 251 13.47 -14.38 5.01
N SER A 252 14.25 -15.28 5.60
CA SER A 252 15.16 -14.94 6.73
C SER A 252 16.20 -13.87 6.38
N GLU A 253 16.51 -13.67 5.10
CA GLU A 253 17.36 -12.56 4.68
C GLU A 253 16.64 -11.22 4.86
N VAL A 254 15.33 -11.16 4.59
CA VAL A 254 14.48 -9.97 4.84
C VAL A 254 14.44 -9.65 6.32
N GLU A 255 14.22 -10.65 7.17
CA GLU A 255 14.22 -10.49 8.63
C GLU A 255 15.55 -9.91 9.14
N ARG A 256 16.69 -10.39 8.60
CA ARG A 256 18.00 -9.83 8.92
C ARG A 256 18.14 -8.37 8.48
N HIS A 257 17.63 -8.01 7.30
CA HIS A 257 17.63 -6.61 6.85
C HIS A 257 16.77 -5.72 7.77
N LEU A 258 15.60 -6.20 8.19
CA LEU A 258 14.71 -5.52 9.13
C LEU A 258 15.38 -5.31 10.49
N GLU A 259 15.95 -6.35 11.10
CA GLU A 259 16.63 -6.26 12.40
C GLU A 259 17.78 -5.24 12.37
N GLN A 260 18.59 -5.28 11.30
CA GLN A 260 19.71 -4.35 11.12
C GLN A 260 19.24 -2.91 10.93
N ALA A 261 18.18 -2.70 10.14
CA ALA A 261 17.60 -1.39 9.90
C ALA A 261 16.94 -0.83 11.17
N TRP A 262 16.21 -1.66 11.91
CA TRP A 262 15.54 -1.27 13.15
C TRP A 262 16.54 -0.84 14.22
N LYS A 263 17.63 -1.59 14.43
CA LYS A 263 18.66 -1.22 15.40
C LYS A 263 19.25 0.17 15.13
N GLN A 264 19.38 0.56 13.86
CA GLN A 264 19.85 1.90 13.50
C GLN A 264 18.77 2.95 13.70
N ALA A 265 17.53 2.65 13.31
CA ALA A 265 16.38 3.54 13.46
C ALA A 265 16.06 3.83 14.93
N GLU A 266 16.11 2.81 15.80
CA GLU A 266 15.85 2.94 17.23
C GLU A 266 16.84 3.91 17.89
N ASN A 267 18.14 3.71 17.66
CA ASN A 267 19.18 4.60 18.17
C ASN A 267 18.97 6.03 17.66
N TRP A 268 18.69 6.18 16.35
CA TRP A 268 18.45 7.49 15.75
C TRP A 268 17.23 8.18 16.36
N LEU A 269 16.11 7.48 16.57
CA LEU A 269 14.89 8.03 17.19
C LEU A 269 15.14 8.48 18.62
N GLN A 270 15.89 7.70 19.40
CA GLN A 270 16.27 8.07 20.77
C GLN A 270 17.14 9.33 20.79
N GLU A 271 18.14 9.42 19.91
CA GLU A 271 19.01 10.59 19.80
C GLU A 271 18.24 11.83 19.33
N ALA A 272 17.39 11.70 18.31
CA ALA A 272 16.55 12.77 17.79
C ALA A 272 15.60 13.30 18.89
N HIS A 273 14.93 12.40 19.61
CA HIS A 273 14.07 12.76 20.73
C HIS A 273 14.83 13.53 21.83
N GLN A 274 15.98 13.03 22.27
CA GLN A 274 16.81 13.73 23.28
C GLN A 274 17.26 15.10 22.79
N ASN A 275 17.66 15.21 21.52
CA ASN A 275 18.06 16.47 20.93
C ASN A 275 16.90 17.49 20.92
N ILE A 276 15.70 17.05 20.54
CA ILE A 276 14.50 17.90 20.50
C ILE A 276 14.17 18.40 21.91
N LEU A 277 14.15 17.53 22.92
CA LEU A 277 13.86 17.94 24.30
C LEU A 277 14.87 18.97 24.84
N GLN A 278 16.12 18.92 24.40
CA GLN A 278 17.19 19.80 24.89
C GLN A 278 17.30 21.11 24.10
N ASN A 279 17.02 21.10 22.79
CA ASN A 279 17.44 22.19 21.90
C ASN A 279 16.30 22.79 21.06
N TYR A 280 15.15 22.12 20.94
CA TYR A 280 14.03 22.63 20.14
C TYR A 280 13.29 23.74 20.88
N ASP A 281 13.16 24.91 20.26
CA ASP A 281 12.32 26.00 20.77
C ASP A 281 10.90 25.91 20.18
N PRO A 282 9.89 25.50 20.98
CA PRO A 282 8.52 25.33 20.49
C PRO A 282 7.85 26.67 20.09
N ARG A 283 8.50 27.82 20.30
CA ARG A 283 8.01 29.13 19.85
C ARG A 283 8.37 29.43 18.40
N VAL A 284 9.31 28.69 17.81
CA VAL A 284 9.73 28.84 16.42
C VAL A 284 8.99 27.80 15.57
N THR A 285 7.69 28.01 15.37
CA THR A 285 6.86 27.09 14.58
C THR A 285 6.82 27.52 13.12
N ARG A 286 7.00 26.58 12.19
CA ARG A 286 6.82 26.85 10.77
C ARG A 286 5.33 26.99 10.47
N LEU A 287 4.95 28.09 9.81
CA LEU A 287 3.58 28.30 9.39
C LEU A 287 3.14 27.21 8.42
N ARG A 288 2.13 26.45 8.81
CA ARG A 288 1.46 25.46 7.95
C ARG A 288 0.03 25.92 7.66
N LYS A 289 -0.43 25.64 6.44
CA LYS A 289 -1.83 25.86 6.07
C LYS A 289 -2.70 24.89 6.86
N LYS A 290 -3.39 25.38 7.89
CA LYS A 290 -4.39 24.59 8.61
C LYS A 290 -5.53 24.25 7.66
N ARG A 291 -5.82 22.96 7.50
CA ARG A 291 -6.96 22.46 6.72
C ARG A 291 -8.09 22.14 7.67
N LYS A 292 -9.31 22.47 7.25
CA LYS A 292 -10.53 22.09 7.94
C LYS A 292 -10.99 20.75 7.37
N ILE A 293 -11.21 19.77 8.23
CA ILE A 293 -11.73 18.46 7.84
C ILE A 293 -13.24 18.45 8.12
N VAL A 294 -14.04 18.39 7.06
CA VAL A 294 -15.50 18.26 7.15
C VAL A 294 -15.85 16.85 6.68
N ILE A 295 -16.50 16.09 7.55
CA ILE A 295 -16.93 14.73 7.27
C ILE A 295 -18.35 14.78 6.71
N ALA A 296 -18.52 14.29 5.50
CA ALA A 296 -19.81 14.21 4.84
C ALA A 296 -20.76 13.26 5.60
N PRO A 297 -22.08 13.50 5.56
CA PRO A 297 -23.05 12.54 6.08
C PRO A 297 -22.86 11.15 5.46
N GLY A 298 -22.84 10.12 6.30
CA GLY A 298 -22.67 8.73 5.87
C GLY A 298 -21.25 8.28 5.52
N ALA A 299 -20.24 9.16 5.63
CA ALA A 299 -18.85 8.82 5.32
C ALA A 299 -18.26 7.69 6.19
N PHE A 300 -18.85 7.43 7.35
CA PHE A 300 -18.43 6.35 8.25
C PHE A 300 -19.37 5.14 8.24
N ASP A 301 -20.44 5.15 7.43
CA ASP A 301 -21.44 4.08 7.42
C ASP A 301 -20.87 2.72 6.99
N SER A 302 -19.77 2.72 6.22
CA SER A 302 -19.04 1.51 5.83
C SER A 302 -18.05 1.01 6.87
N LEU A 303 -17.49 1.89 7.71
CA LEU A 303 -16.52 1.52 8.76
C LEU A 303 -17.18 0.94 10.01
N LEU A 304 -18.49 1.14 10.16
CA LEU A 304 -19.28 0.72 11.32
C LEU A 304 -20.15 -0.50 11.03
N ARG A 305 -20.02 -1.13 9.84
CA ARG A 305 -20.70 -2.40 9.56
C ARG A 305 -19.97 -3.47 10.37
N PRO A 306 -20.67 -4.20 11.27
CA PRO A 306 -20.06 -5.38 11.88
C PRO A 306 -19.77 -6.39 10.77
N ASP A 307 -18.57 -6.98 10.79
CA ASP A 307 -18.28 -8.17 9.99
C ASP A 307 -19.20 -9.28 10.49
N GLU A 308 -20.12 -9.74 9.65
CA GLU A 308 -21.06 -10.83 9.99
C GLU A 308 -20.36 -12.21 10.04
N ASP A 309 -19.03 -12.28 9.94
CA ASP A 309 -18.23 -13.52 9.91
C ASP A 309 -17.82 -14.03 11.31
N ASP A 310 -18.28 -13.41 12.40
CA ASP A 310 -18.07 -13.87 13.78
C ASP A 310 -19.22 -14.75 14.33
N GLN A 311 -19.84 -15.60 13.49
CA GLN A 311 -20.81 -16.63 13.91
C GLN A 311 -20.50 -18.04 13.38
#